data_AF-I0Z4U6-F1
#
_entry.id   AF-I0Z4U6-F1
#
_cell.length_a   1.000
_cell.length_b   1.000
_cell.length_c   1.000
_cell.angle_alpha   90.00
_cell.angle_beta   90.00
_cell.angle_gamma   90.00
#
_symmetry.space_group_name_H-M   'P 1'
#
loop_
_entity.id
_entity.type
_entity.pdbx_description
1 polymer ?
#
loop_
_entity_poly.entity_id
_entity_poly.type
_entity_poly.pdbx_seq_one_letter_code
_entity_poly.pdbx_strand_id
1 'polypeptide(L)'
;MLSKRAKGQDDVEFKALFDGTICDIEAMKAAGYTSILHVAAAPLEILVDTEKLKRQDAHIIKQRAEAWQREKERQATSAGSPARSQTRYEVTIVGPPNKKHVWMVHRRPTLAEMERELAINYQDTIAADYTLTWKISNDVLEENFESIDVDEGEFNIMQVAENTIVDGRCKFGELLDHFAEDLCLRRSALGCPEVRTSEQSRRELISPALVLAVLILGGMQVVADKRVLGSIGNGPLDYAVIWNNFKVLITECKKEQLSTAEGQALAQTAAAREEYVRENVTGVKRRRSDIDDVLPVPSTTIISSGTSYIFYRYFPKRDGEERRLVKSKVFNMDLLDKATPEAIKPQLKRLVGALAGALEFQKDQLEGAVQSQKLKLLHGKKLCC
;
A
#
# COMPACT_ATOMS: atom_id res chain seq x y z
N MET A 1 -56.57 26.80 6.55
CA MET A 1 -57.03 25.44 6.93
C MET A 1 -56.09 24.87 7.96
N LEU A 2 -56.63 24.44 9.09
CA LEU A 2 -55.91 23.86 10.23
C LEU A 2 -55.31 22.50 9.87
N SER A 3 -54.08 22.22 10.29
CA SER A 3 -53.70 20.92 10.87
C SER A 3 -52.26 20.92 11.41
N LYS A 4 -52.18 21.09 12.73
CA LYS A 4 -51.25 20.49 13.71
C LYS A 4 -49.72 20.53 13.47
N ARG A 5 -49.09 21.41 14.27
CA ARG A 5 -47.72 21.27 14.80
C ARG A 5 -47.57 19.94 15.56
N ALA A 6 -46.54 19.17 15.23
CA ALA A 6 -45.87 18.30 16.20
C ALA A 6 -44.73 19.12 16.83
N LYS A 7 -44.83 19.35 18.14
CA LYS A 7 -43.72 19.83 18.99
C LYS A 7 -42.93 18.61 19.45
N GLY A 8 -41.60 18.72 19.44
CA GLY A 8 -40.69 17.77 20.09
C GLY A 8 -39.72 17.13 19.12
N GLN A 9 -38.71 17.88 18.69
CA GLN A 9 -37.43 17.31 18.28
C GLN A 9 -36.44 17.84 19.30
N ASP A 10 -36.04 16.98 20.24
CA ASP A 10 -34.91 17.27 21.11
C ASP A 10 -33.65 17.03 20.28
N ASP A 11 -32.84 18.08 20.13
CA ASP A 11 -31.62 18.07 19.34
C ASP A 11 -30.61 17.08 19.96
N VAL A 12 -30.15 16.12 19.15
CA VAL A 12 -29.01 15.26 19.50
C VAL A 12 -27.73 15.99 19.11
N GLU A 13 -27.00 16.48 20.11
CA GLU A 13 -25.70 17.11 19.91
C GLU A 13 -24.64 16.04 19.61
N PHE A 14 -24.08 16.05 18.40
CA PHE A 14 -22.93 15.22 18.03
C PHE A 14 -21.65 16.05 18.18
N LYS A 15 -20.79 15.66 19.13
CA LYS A 15 -19.48 16.30 19.36
C LYS A 15 -18.37 15.41 18.85
N ALA A 16 -17.47 15.95 18.04
CA ALA A 16 -16.24 15.29 17.62
C ALA A 16 -15.05 15.91 18.37
N LEU A 17 -14.12 15.07 18.80
CA LEU A 17 -12.85 15.49 19.39
C LEU A 17 -11.78 15.49 18.30
N PHE A 18 -11.16 16.65 18.08
CA PHE A 18 -10.02 16.81 17.18
C PHE A 18 -8.91 17.54 17.93
N ASP A 19 -7.76 16.90 18.08
CA ASP A 19 -6.57 17.44 18.77
C ASP A 19 -6.86 18.05 20.15
N GLY A 20 -7.62 17.32 20.97
CA GLY A 20 -8.01 17.75 22.33
C GLY A 20 -9.08 18.84 22.39
N THR A 21 -9.62 19.29 21.25
CA THR A 21 -10.65 20.33 21.18
C THR A 21 -11.99 19.73 20.73
N ILE A 22 -13.08 20.12 21.40
CA ILE A 22 -14.44 19.71 21.04
C ILE A 22 -14.93 20.62 19.91
N CYS A 23 -15.23 20.04 18.75
CA CYS A 23 -15.76 20.77 17.61
C CYS A 23 -17.25 20.46 17.38
N ASP A 24 -18.02 21.51 17.11
CA ASP A 24 -19.43 21.43 16.72
C ASP A 24 -19.54 21.09 15.23
N ILE A 25 -20.10 19.92 14.96
CA ILE A 25 -20.20 19.33 13.62
C ILE A 25 -21.15 20.13 12.71
N GLU A 26 -22.19 20.75 13.26
CA GLU A 26 -23.14 21.55 12.47
C GLU A 26 -22.50 22.89 12.06
N ALA A 27 -21.71 23.49 12.95
CA ALA A 27 -20.93 24.69 12.63
C ALA A 27 -19.88 24.46 11.53
N MET A 28 -19.21 23.29 11.54
CA MET A 28 -18.23 22.93 10.50
C MET A 28 -18.88 22.70 9.13
N LYS A 29 -20.07 22.09 9.08
CA LYS A 29 -20.83 21.94 7.83
C LYS A 29 -21.31 23.30 7.30
N ALA A 30 -21.78 24.18 8.17
CA ALA A 30 -22.20 25.54 7.80
C ALA A 30 -21.03 26.37 7.23
N ALA A 31 -19.80 26.10 7.68
CA ALA A 31 -18.58 26.71 7.16
C ALA A 31 -18.04 26.08 5.84
N GLY A 32 -18.76 25.11 5.25
CA GLY A 32 -18.45 24.54 3.93
C GLY A 32 -17.52 23.32 3.92
N TYR A 33 -17.14 22.79 5.09
CA TYR A 33 -16.31 21.57 5.18
C TYR A 33 -17.18 20.32 4.99
N THR A 34 -17.40 19.92 3.73
CA THR A 34 -18.28 18.77 3.38
C THR A 34 -17.53 17.46 3.12
N SER A 35 -16.20 17.48 3.10
CA SER A 35 -15.41 16.33 2.66
C SER A 35 -14.13 16.14 3.48
N ILE A 36 -14.24 16.00 4.80
CA ILE A 36 -13.17 15.40 5.61
C ILE A 36 -13.81 14.51 6.67
N LEU A 37 -14.01 13.25 6.33
CA LEU A 37 -14.27 12.16 7.29
C LEU A 37 -13.59 10.88 6.78
N HIS A 38 -12.30 11.00 6.50
CA HIS A 38 -11.36 9.89 6.54
C HIS A 38 -10.38 10.19 7.67
N VAL A 39 -10.74 9.81 8.88
CA VAL A 39 -9.84 9.94 10.04
C VAL A 39 -8.90 8.74 10.03
N ALA A 40 -7.61 9.03 9.85
CA ALA A 40 -6.51 8.13 10.07
C ALA A 40 -6.53 7.62 11.52
N ALA A 41 -6.28 6.31 11.69
CA ALA A 41 -5.88 5.55 12.88
C ALA A 41 -5.83 6.22 14.28
N ALA A 42 -6.85 7.00 14.65
CA ALA A 42 -7.10 7.43 16.02
C ALA A 42 -8.22 6.56 16.60
N PRO A 43 -8.14 6.15 17.87
CA PRO A 43 -9.26 5.48 18.53
C PRO A 43 -10.47 6.41 18.51
N LEU A 44 -11.55 5.97 17.88
CA LEU A 44 -12.82 6.67 17.92
C LEU A 44 -13.50 6.31 19.24
N GLU A 45 -13.50 7.20 20.22
CA GLU A 45 -14.29 7.04 21.43
C GLU A 45 -15.75 7.40 21.13
N ILE A 46 -16.65 6.42 21.25
CA ILE A 46 -18.09 6.64 21.18
C ILE A 46 -18.64 6.46 22.61
N LEU A 47 -18.99 7.57 23.25
CA LEU A 47 -19.74 7.57 24.49
C LEU A 47 -21.24 7.46 24.15
N VAL A 48 -21.87 6.35 24.55
CA VAL A 48 -23.32 6.13 24.38
C VAL A 48 -24.00 6.33 25.73
N ASP A 49 -24.76 7.40 25.87
CA ASP A 49 -25.69 7.57 27.01
C ASP A 49 -26.90 6.64 26.80
N THR A 50 -26.94 5.56 27.58
CA THR A 50 -27.93 4.48 27.44
C THR A 50 -29.28 4.80 28.08
N GLU A 51 -29.43 5.90 28.83
CA GLU A 51 -30.73 6.29 29.41
C GLU A 51 -31.64 6.99 28.40
N LYS A 52 -31.10 7.70 27.41
CA LYS A 52 -31.89 8.47 26.43
C LYS A 52 -32.48 7.64 25.28
N LEU A 53 -32.00 6.42 25.06
CA LEU A 53 -32.37 5.59 23.90
C LEU A 53 -33.55 4.64 24.13
N LYS A 54 -34.23 4.74 25.29
CA LYS A 54 -35.25 3.74 25.65
C LYS A 54 -36.63 3.92 25.02
N ARG A 55 -36.94 5.02 24.32
CA ARG A 55 -38.29 5.22 23.75
C ARG A 55 -38.31 6.09 22.50
N GLN A 56 -38.02 5.51 21.34
CA GLN A 56 -38.74 5.66 20.06
C GLN A 56 -37.92 5.05 18.91
N ASP A 57 -38.62 4.49 17.93
CA ASP A 57 -38.12 4.12 16.59
C ASP A 57 -37.42 2.77 16.35
N ALA A 58 -37.70 1.75 17.17
CA ALA A 58 -37.36 0.36 16.83
C ALA A 58 -37.97 -0.12 15.49
N HIS A 59 -39.13 0.43 15.10
CA HIS A 59 -39.79 0.07 13.84
C HIS A 59 -39.12 0.69 12.61
N ILE A 60 -38.66 1.94 12.70
CA ILE A 60 -37.98 2.64 11.59
C ILE A 60 -36.60 2.03 11.34
N ILE A 61 -35.89 1.67 12.40
CA ILE A 61 -34.60 0.97 12.33
C ILE A 61 -34.78 -0.39 11.64
N LYS A 62 -35.82 -1.14 12.00
CA LYS A 62 -36.13 -2.44 11.36
C LYS A 62 -36.43 -2.29 9.87
N GLN A 63 -37.26 -1.32 9.47
CA GLN A 63 -37.58 -1.09 8.07
C GLN A 63 -36.36 -0.67 7.23
N ARG A 64 -35.46 0.17 7.79
CA ARG A 64 -34.22 0.57 7.11
C ARG A 64 -33.22 -0.58 6.99
N ALA A 65 -33.12 -1.43 8.00
CA ALA A 65 -32.28 -2.63 7.97
C ALA A 65 -32.77 -3.62 6.90
N GLU A 66 -34.08 -3.84 6.80
CA GLU A 66 -34.68 -4.73 5.79
C GLU A 66 -34.51 -4.20 4.36
N ALA A 67 -34.62 -2.88 4.16
CA ALA A 67 -34.38 -2.25 2.85
C ALA A 67 -32.91 -2.38 2.41
N TRP A 68 -31.97 -2.17 3.34
CA TRP A 68 -30.53 -2.32 3.08
C TRP A 68 -30.15 -3.78 2.76
N GLN A 69 -30.76 -4.76 3.44
CA GLN A 69 -30.51 -6.18 3.19
C GLN A 69 -30.89 -6.59 1.75
N ARG A 70 -32.04 -6.10 1.24
CA ARG A 70 -32.52 -6.37 -0.13
C ARG A 70 -31.63 -5.75 -1.19
N GLU A 71 -31.10 -4.55 -0.94
CA GLU A 71 -30.13 -3.88 -1.82
C GLU A 71 -28.83 -4.70 -1.93
N LYS A 72 -28.37 -5.26 -0.81
CA LYS A 72 -27.17 -6.09 -0.73
C LYS A 72 -27.32 -7.43 -1.46
N GLU A 73 -28.50 -8.05 -1.39
CA GLU A 73 -28.83 -9.28 -2.12
C GLU A 73 -28.90 -9.05 -3.64
N ARG A 74 -29.39 -7.89 -4.09
CA ARG A 74 -29.35 -7.47 -5.50
C ARG A 74 -27.93 -7.21 -6.02
N GLN A 75 -27.07 -6.63 -5.19
CA GLN A 75 -25.66 -6.40 -5.55
C GLN A 75 -24.84 -7.70 -5.55
N ALA A 76 -25.16 -8.64 -4.65
CA ALA A 76 -24.51 -9.96 -4.60
C ALA A 76 -24.88 -10.88 -5.78
N THR A 77 -26.05 -10.70 -6.38
CA THR A 77 -26.47 -11.45 -7.58
C THR A 77 -25.92 -10.88 -8.90
N SER A 78 -25.38 -9.65 -8.89
CA SER A 78 -24.88 -8.97 -10.09
C SER A 78 -23.35 -8.85 -10.19
N ALA A 79 -22.61 -9.12 -9.12
CA ALA A 79 -21.14 -9.07 -9.11
C ALA A 79 -20.53 -10.46 -8.88
N GLY A 80 -19.79 -10.97 -9.89
CA GLY A 80 -18.93 -12.14 -9.73
C GLY A 80 -17.99 -11.97 -8.54
N SER A 81 -17.95 -12.97 -7.65
CA SER A 81 -17.26 -12.89 -6.35
C SER A 81 -15.77 -12.53 -6.48
N PRO A 82 -15.29 -11.44 -5.83
CA PRO A 82 -13.87 -11.24 -5.61
C PRO A 82 -13.40 -12.05 -4.38
N ALA A 83 -12.20 -12.62 -4.51
CA ALA A 83 -11.52 -13.38 -3.46
C ALA A 83 -11.26 -12.49 -2.24
N ARG A 84 -11.73 -12.95 -1.06
CA ARG A 84 -11.64 -12.22 0.22
C ARG A 84 -10.21 -12.19 0.75
N SER A 85 -9.67 -11.00 0.98
CA SER A 85 -8.56 -10.80 1.93
C SER A 85 -9.02 -11.16 3.34
N GLN A 86 -8.26 -11.98 4.07
CA GLN A 86 -8.56 -12.29 5.48
C GLN A 86 -8.09 -11.14 6.39
N THR A 87 -8.85 -10.05 6.39
CA THR A 87 -8.67 -8.99 7.39
C THR A 87 -9.12 -9.52 8.75
N ARG A 88 -8.23 -9.50 9.75
CA ARG A 88 -8.57 -9.79 11.14
C ARG A 88 -8.85 -8.49 11.88
N TYR A 89 -9.79 -8.54 12.81
CA TYR A 89 -10.16 -7.41 13.66
C TYR A 89 -9.99 -7.86 15.11
N GLU A 90 -9.26 -7.06 15.88
CA GLU A 90 -9.16 -7.21 17.33
C GLU A 90 -10.23 -6.33 17.98
N VAL A 91 -11.13 -6.96 18.73
CA VAL A 91 -12.12 -6.25 19.54
C VAL A 91 -11.69 -6.37 21.00
N THR A 92 -11.50 -5.22 21.64
CA THR A 92 -11.20 -5.13 23.06
C THR A 92 -12.42 -4.57 23.79
N ILE A 93 -12.92 -5.33 24.77
CA ILE A 93 -13.94 -4.89 25.71
C ILE A 93 -13.24 -4.63 27.04
N VAL A 94 -13.40 -3.42 27.57
CA VAL A 94 -12.94 -3.06 28.93
C VAL A 94 -14.17 -2.81 29.79
N GLY A 95 -14.39 -3.67 30.78
CA GLY A 95 -15.46 -3.54 31.75
C GLY A 95 -14.94 -3.38 33.17
N PRO A 96 -15.68 -2.75 34.09
CA PRO A 96 -15.31 -2.70 35.50
C PRO A 96 -15.30 -4.11 36.14
N PRO A 97 -14.37 -4.41 37.06
CA PRO A 97 -13.28 -3.58 37.57
C PRO A 97 -12.00 -3.78 36.73
N ASN A 98 -11.90 -3.17 35.55
CA ASN A 98 -10.79 -3.29 34.59
C ASN A 98 -10.56 -4.72 34.04
N LYS A 99 -11.61 -5.51 33.87
CA LYS A 99 -11.51 -6.77 33.11
C LYS A 99 -11.43 -6.44 31.62
N LYS A 100 -10.26 -6.72 31.03
CA LYS A 100 -10.01 -6.64 29.59
C LYS A 100 -10.29 -7.99 28.95
N HIS A 101 -11.15 -8.01 27.95
CA HIS A 101 -11.34 -9.17 27.09
C HIS A 101 -11.06 -8.81 25.65
N VAL A 102 -10.30 -9.67 24.99
CA VAL A 102 -9.84 -9.49 23.62
C VAL A 102 -10.29 -10.69 22.82
N TRP A 103 -10.94 -10.45 21.68
CA TRP A 103 -11.23 -11.51 20.71
C TRP A 103 -10.85 -11.09 19.30
N MET A 104 -10.53 -12.09 18.48
CA MET A 104 -10.13 -11.93 17.09
C MET A 104 -11.25 -12.41 16.18
N VAL A 105 -11.67 -11.57 15.23
CA VAL A 105 -12.71 -11.92 14.24
C VAL A 105 -12.24 -11.66 12.82
N HIS A 106 -12.61 -12.55 11.89
CA HIS A 106 -12.19 -12.50 10.48
C HIS A 106 -13.02 -11.54 9.59
N ARG A 107 -13.95 -10.80 10.21
CA ARG A 107 -14.73 -9.73 9.59
C ARG A 107 -15.14 -8.72 10.65
N ARG A 108 -15.38 -7.48 10.25
CA ARG A 108 -15.91 -6.46 11.16
C ARG A 108 -17.24 -6.96 11.75
N PRO A 109 -17.33 -7.13 13.08
CA PRO A 109 -18.56 -7.59 13.70
C PRO A 109 -19.59 -6.44 13.67
N THR A 110 -20.87 -6.81 13.55
CA THR A 110 -21.98 -5.85 13.66
C THR A 110 -22.25 -5.52 15.12
N LEU A 111 -22.87 -4.37 15.39
CA LEU A 111 -23.23 -3.96 16.76
C LEU A 111 -24.05 -5.06 17.47
N ALA A 112 -25.02 -5.67 16.78
CA ALA A 112 -25.84 -6.74 17.32
C ALA A 112 -25.06 -8.03 17.66
N GLU A 113 -24.02 -8.36 16.90
CA GLU A 113 -23.13 -9.50 17.22
C GLU A 113 -22.30 -9.21 18.46
N MET A 114 -21.89 -7.96 18.65
CA MET A 114 -21.11 -7.51 19.81
C MET A 114 -21.98 -7.45 21.07
N GLU A 115 -23.20 -6.91 20.96
CA GLU A 115 -24.19 -6.92 22.04
C GLU A 115 -24.54 -8.35 22.45
N ARG A 116 -24.66 -9.28 21.50
CA ARG A 116 -24.90 -10.70 21.80
C ARG A 116 -23.72 -11.32 22.55
N GLU A 117 -22.49 -11.08 22.13
CA GLU A 117 -21.30 -11.60 22.82
C GLU A 117 -21.13 -10.99 24.22
N LEU A 118 -21.43 -9.70 24.39
CA LEU A 118 -21.49 -9.06 25.71
C LEU A 118 -22.56 -9.72 26.58
N ALA A 119 -23.74 -9.96 26.03
CA ALA A 119 -24.84 -10.60 26.74
C ALA A 119 -24.58 -12.10 27.04
N ILE A 120 -23.74 -12.79 26.27
CA ILE A 120 -23.36 -14.19 26.56
C ILE A 120 -22.32 -14.24 27.67
N ASN A 121 -21.32 -13.36 27.62
CA ASN A 121 -20.15 -13.44 28.49
C ASN A 121 -20.29 -12.62 29.79
N TYR A 122 -21.25 -11.69 29.87
CA TYR A 122 -21.42 -10.76 31.01
C TYR A 122 -22.87 -10.59 31.48
N GLN A 123 -23.66 -11.68 31.50
CA GLN A 123 -25.08 -11.69 31.90
C GLN A 123 -25.38 -10.96 33.22
N ASP A 124 -24.41 -10.88 34.13
CA ASP A 124 -24.60 -10.37 35.50
C ASP A 124 -24.19 -8.89 35.70
N THR A 125 -23.80 -8.15 34.65
CA THR A 125 -23.21 -6.80 34.80
C THR A 125 -23.79 -5.73 33.87
N ILE A 126 -25.09 -5.83 33.56
CA ILE A 126 -25.81 -4.93 32.65
C ILE A 126 -25.92 -3.47 33.15
N ALA A 127 -25.47 -3.16 34.37
CA ALA A 127 -25.59 -1.83 34.98
C ALA A 127 -24.32 -0.96 34.96
N ALA A 128 -23.25 -1.39 34.29
CA ALA A 128 -21.98 -0.65 34.30
C ALA A 128 -21.59 -0.11 32.91
N ASP A 129 -20.98 1.07 32.88
CA ASP A 129 -20.45 1.70 31.67
C ASP A 129 -19.28 0.88 31.11
N TYR A 130 -19.46 0.28 29.93
CA TYR A 130 -18.39 -0.40 29.20
C TYR A 130 -17.80 0.56 28.17
N THR A 131 -16.46 0.58 28.09
CA THR A 131 -15.77 1.24 26.97
C THR A 131 -15.37 0.19 25.96
N LEU A 132 -15.84 0.36 24.73
CA LEU A 132 -15.56 -0.56 23.65
C LEU A 132 -14.57 0.07 22.67
N THR A 133 -13.42 -0.59 22.50
CA THR A 133 -12.38 -0.15 21.57
C THR A 133 -12.11 -1.25 20.56
N TRP A 134 -12.02 -0.90 19.28
CA TRP A 134 -11.52 -1.83 18.26
C TRP A 134 -10.22 -1.32 17.71
N LYS A 135 -9.28 -2.24 17.53
CA LYS A 135 -8.04 -1.97 16.80
C LYS A 135 -8.07 -2.85 15.55
N ILE A 136 -7.83 -2.23 14.41
CA ILE A 136 -7.49 -3.00 13.21
C ILE A 136 -6.06 -3.46 13.44
N SER A 137 -5.89 -4.69 13.94
CA SER A 137 -4.58 -5.31 13.95
C SER A 137 -4.34 -5.86 12.54
N ASN A 138 -3.49 -5.16 11.79
CA ASN A 138 -2.90 -5.76 10.61
C ASN A 138 -1.82 -6.73 11.10
N ASP A 139 -2.22 -7.89 11.62
CA ASP A 139 -1.31 -8.98 12.06
C ASP A 139 -0.38 -9.48 10.93
N VAL A 140 -0.49 -8.93 9.73
CA VAL A 140 0.29 -9.34 8.55
C VAL A 140 1.72 -8.76 8.58
N LEU A 141 2.02 -7.79 9.44
CA LEU A 141 3.33 -7.13 9.52
C LEU A 141 3.81 -6.79 10.96
N GLU A 142 3.53 -7.61 11.98
CA GLU A 142 4.21 -7.47 13.29
C GLU A 142 5.65 -8.04 13.30
N GLU A 143 6.31 -8.10 12.14
CA GLU A 143 7.75 -7.90 12.13
C GLU A 143 7.95 -6.40 11.99
N ASN A 144 8.13 -5.70 13.12
CA ASN A 144 8.42 -4.26 13.14
C ASN A 144 9.74 -4.02 12.41
N PHE A 145 9.67 -3.81 11.09
CA PHE A 145 10.80 -3.29 10.34
C PHE A 145 10.89 -1.81 10.65
N GLU A 146 11.89 -1.41 11.44
CA GLU A 146 12.31 -0.01 11.44
C GLU A 146 12.90 0.28 10.06
N SER A 147 12.19 1.07 9.25
CA SER A 147 12.74 1.59 8.01
C SER A 147 13.88 2.53 8.35
N ILE A 148 15.07 2.26 7.83
CA ILE A 148 16.21 3.16 7.99
C ILE A 148 16.17 4.14 6.81
N ASP A 149 15.94 5.42 7.12
CA ASP A 149 16.11 6.50 6.14
C ASP A 149 17.61 6.64 5.86
N VAL A 150 18.00 6.48 4.60
CA VAL A 150 19.39 6.57 4.18
C VAL A 150 19.60 7.70 3.19
N ASP A 151 20.81 8.24 3.21
CA ASP A 151 21.29 9.09 2.13
C ASP A 151 21.38 8.31 0.80
N GLU A 152 21.41 9.04 -0.31
CA GLU A 152 21.39 8.49 -1.67
C GLU A 152 22.49 7.46 -1.99
N GLY A 153 23.52 7.37 -1.14
CA GLY A 153 24.63 6.43 -1.28
C GLY A 153 24.23 4.95 -1.29
N GLU A 154 23.17 4.55 -0.58
CA GLU A 154 22.73 3.13 -0.57
C GLU A 154 22.01 2.71 -1.87
N PHE A 155 21.47 3.66 -2.64
CA PHE A 155 20.76 3.38 -3.88
C PHE A 155 21.62 3.49 -5.15
N ASN A 156 22.94 3.71 -5.01
CA ASN A 156 23.94 3.77 -6.09
C ASN A 156 23.41 4.45 -7.35
N ILE A 157 23.42 5.78 -7.40
CA ILE A 157 23.00 6.51 -8.60
C ILE A 157 24.01 6.28 -9.72
N MET A 158 23.61 5.49 -10.73
CA MET A 158 24.43 5.22 -11.91
C MET A 158 24.68 6.53 -12.66
N GLN A 159 25.96 6.84 -12.90
CA GLN A 159 26.37 7.99 -13.71
C GLN A 159 26.51 7.55 -15.16
N VAL A 160 25.57 8.00 -16.00
CA VAL A 160 25.60 7.73 -17.44
C VAL A 160 25.98 9.01 -18.17
N ALA A 161 27.11 8.97 -18.87
CA ALA A 161 27.55 10.09 -19.68
C ALA A 161 26.61 10.30 -20.88
N GLU A 162 26.38 11.55 -21.28
CA GLU A 162 25.42 11.86 -22.36
C GLU A 162 25.88 11.35 -23.73
N ASN A 163 27.17 11.13 -23.90
CA ASN A 163 27.74 10.54 -25.12
C ASN A 163 27.74 9.00 -25.12
N THR A 164 27.27 8.35 -24.06
CA THR A 164 27.12 6.88 -24.01
C THR A 164 26.16 6.43 -25.10
N ILE A 165 26.57 5.45 -25.90
CA ILE A 165 25.72 4.86 -26.95
C ILE A 165 24.83 3.78 -26.33
N VAL A 166 23.52 3.98 -26.41
CA VAL A 166 22.49 3.05 -25.94
C VAL A 166 22.04 2.16 -27.10
N ASP A 167 22.06 0.85 -26.88
CA ASP A 167 21.71 -0.20 -27.87
C ASP A 167 22.44 -0.06 -29.23
N GLY A 168 23.65 0.52 -29.24
CA GLY A 168 24.43 0.73 -30.46
C GLY A 168 23.85 1.75 -31.45
N ARG A 169 22.81 2.51 -31.09
CA ARG A 169 22.03 3.33 -32.05
C ARG A 169 21.99 4.82 -31.75
N CYS A 170 21.83 5.20 -30.49
CA CYS A 170 21.55 6.59 -30.11
C CYS A 170 22.35 6.99 -28.88
N LYS A 171 22.62 8.29 -28.74
CA LYS A 171 23.29 8.79 -27.53
C LYS A 171 22.29 8.91 -26.39
N PHE A 172 22.74 8.62 -25.18
CA PHE A 172 21.91 8.79 -23.99
C PHE A 172 21.39 10.23 -23.83
N GLY A 173 22.21 11.24 -24.17
CA GLY A 173 21.80 12.64 -24.15
C GLY A 173 20.61 12.94 -25.06
N GLU A 174 20.57 12.34 -26.26
CA GLU A 174 19.48 12.49 -27.24
C GLU A 174 18.20 11.81 -26.74
N LEU A 175 18.32 10.63 -26.13
CA LEU A 175 17.18 9.97 -25.47
C LEU A 175 16.64 10.80 -24.30
N LEU A 176 17.52 11.38 -23.47
CA LEU A 176 17.10 12.24 -22.38
C LEU A 176 16.30 13.44 -22.87
N ASP A 177 16.71 14.07 -23.98
CA ASP A 177 15.97 15.18 -24.58
C ASP A 177 14.56 14.74 -25.00
N HIS A 178 14.45 13.65 -25.75
CA HIS A 178 13.16 13.12 -26.20
C HIS A 178 12.24 12.72 -25.05
N PHE A 179 12.76 12.06 -24.00
CA PHE A 179 11.95 11.65 -22.87
C PHE A 179 11.56 12.83 -21.97
N ALA A 180 12.39 13.88 -21.88
CA ALA A 180 12.03 15.11 -21.18
C ALA A 180 10.90 15.85 -21.93
N GLU A 181 10.99 15.94 -23.26
CA GLU A 181 9.90 16.47 -24.12
C GLU A 181 8.61 15.67 -23.95
N ASP A 182 8.67 14.34 -24.01
CA ASP A 182 7.51 13.46 -23.82
C ASP A 182 6.85 13.66 -22.46
N LEU A 183 7.63 13.76 -21.38
CA LEU A 183 7.11 14.04 -20.04
C LEU A 183 6.39 15.40 -19.95
N CYS A 184 6.96 16.45 -20.55
CA CYS A 184 6.30 17.75 -20.65
C CYS A 184 4.96 17.66 -21.37
N LEU A 185 4.92 16.96 -22.51
CA LEU A 185 3.71 16.79 -23.33
C LEU A 185 2.63 15.99 -22.59
N ARG A 186 3.00 14.87 -21.97
CA ARG A 186 2.10 14.05 -21.13
C ARG A 186 1.54 14.88 -19.99
N ARG A 187 2.39 15.62 -19.29
CA ARG A 187 1.97 16.51 -18.20
C ARG A 187 1.01 17.60 -18.68
N SER A 188 1.26 18.18 -19.84
CA SER A 188 0.37 19.19 -20.45
C SER A 188 -1.00 18.59 -20.76
N ALA A 189 -1.03 17.39 -21.37
CA ALA A 189 -2.25 16.68 -21.71
C ALA A 189 -3.08 16.25 -20.48
N LEU A 190 -2.42 15.85 -19.39
CA LEU A 190 -3.06 15.44 -18.15
C LEU A 190 -3.64 16.60 -17.33
N GLY A 191 -3.23 17.84 -17.60
CA GLY A 191 -3.52 18.98 -16.73
C GLY A 191 -2.86 18.84 -15.35
N CYS A 192 -3.27 19.64 -14.37
CA CYS A 192 -2.67 19.62 -13.03
C CYS A 192 -2.84 18.22 -12.35
N PRO A 193 -1.75 17.44 -12.14
CA PRO A 193 -1.79 16.07 -11.65
C PRO A 193 -2.41 16.00 -10.27
N GLU A 194 -2.15 17.01 -9.45
CA GLU A 194 -2.54 17.07 -8.04
C GLU A 194 -4.07 17.14 -7.87
N VAL A 195 -4.78 17.78 -8.79
CA VAL A 195 -6.18 18.13 -8.59
C VAL A 195 -7.15 17.22 -9.36
N ARG A 196 -6.81 16.76 -10.57
CA ARG A 196 -7.80 16.17 -11.50
C ARG A 196 -7.46 14.82 -12.13
N THR A 197 -6.36 14.19 -11.75
CA THR A 197 -5.93 12.94 -12.40
C THR A 197 -6.31 11.68 -11.62
N SER A 198 -6.61 10.61 -12.36
CA SER A 198 -6.75 9.25 -11.83
C SER A 198 -5.36 8.64 -11.59
N GLU A 199 -5.28 7.57 -10.78
CA GLU A 199 -4.02 6.83 -10.62
C GLU A 199 -3.53 6.27 -11.95
N GLN A 200 -4.45 5.76 -12.78
CA GLN A 200 -4.13 5.25 -14.13
C GLN A 200 -3.49 6.34 -14.99
N SER A 201 -4.01 7.56 -14.95
CA SER A 201 -3.44 8.69 -15.69
C SER A 201 -2.05 9.07 -15.19
N ARG A 202 -1.78 8.96 -13.89
CA ARG A 202 -0.46 9.28 -13.31
C ARG A 202 0.60 8.24 -13.65
N ARG A 203 0.21 6.97 -13.87
CA ARG A 203 1.13 5.93 -14.34
C ARG A 203 1.83 6.31 -15.65
N GLU A 204 1.16 7.08 -16.51
CA GLU A 204 1.75 7.59 -17.75
C GLU A 204 2.95 8.52 -17.53
N LEU A 205 3.11 9.12 -16.34
CA LEU A 205 4.28 9.93 -15.99
C LEU A 205 5.45 9.10 -15.45
N ILE A 206 5.20 7.85 -15.07
CA ILE A 206 6.19 6.93 -14.47
C ILE A 206 6.93 6.16 -15.56
N SER A 207 6.19 5.66 -16.55
CA SER A 207 6.73 4.75 -17.57
C SER A 207 7.92 5.32 -18.36
N PRO A 208 8.01 6.62 -18.70
CA PRO A 208 9.16 7.14 -19.45
C PRO A 208 10.49 6.94 -18.70
N ALA A 209 10.52 7.22 -17.40
CA ALA A 209 11.73 7.04 -16.59
C ALA A 209 12.12 5.55 -16.47
N LEU A 210 11.15 4.66 -16.29
CA LEU A 210 11.39 3.21 -16.22
C LEU A 210 11.94 2.65 -17.54
N VAL A 211 11.31 3.02 -18.67
CA VAL A 211 11.73 2.58 -20.00
C VAL A 211 13.14 3.05 -20.30
N LEU A 212 13.45 4.32 -20.02
CA LEU A 212 14.79 4.86 -20.27
C LEU A 212 15.86 4.15 -19.42
N ALA A 213 15.57 3.86 -18.15
CA ALA A 213 16.48 3.09 -17.29
C ALA A 213 16.73 1.67 -17.82
N VAL A 214 15.69 0.98 -18.31
CA VAL A 214 15.81 -0.36 -18.90
C VAL A 214 16.58 -0.34 -20.22
N LEU A 215 16.38 0.69 -21.06
CA LEU A 215 17.12 0.84 -22.31
C LEU A 215 18.64 0.95 -22.08
N ILE A 216 19.05 1.67 -21.03
CA ILE A 216 20.47 1.82 -20.66
C ILE A 216 21.10 0.47 -20.31
N LEU A 217 20.40 -0.37 -19.54
CA LEU A 217 20.94 -1.64 -19.06
C LEU A 217 20.85 -2.76 -20.09
N GLY A 218 19.83 -2.73 -20.95
CA GLY A 218 19.51 -3.79 -21.89
C GLY A 218 19.07 -5.11 -21.22
N GLY A 219 18.44 -5.99 -22.00
CA GLY A 219 18.09 -7.34 -21.55
C GLY A 219 17.02 -7.45 -20.46
N MET A 220 16.37 -6.35 -20.08
CA MET A 220 15.24 -6.31 -19.15
C MET A 220 13.95 -5.90 -19.87
N GLN A 221 12.80 -6.19 -19.26
CA GLN A 221 11.48 -5.88 -19.82
C GLN A 221 10.63 -5.12 -18.81
N VAL A 222 10.07 -3.97 -19.21
CA VAL A 222 9.04 -3.28 -18.44
C VAL A 222 7.68 -3.86 -18.81
N VAL A 223 6.90 -4.27 -17.81
CA VAL A 223 5.57 -4.86 -18.00
C VAL A 223 4.57 -4.15 -17.09
N ALA A 224 3.48 -3.65 -17.67
CA ALA A 224 2.37 -3.06 -16.92
C ALA A 224 1.37 -4.12 -16.47
N ASP A 225 0.65 -3.85 -15.37
CA ASP A 225 -0.45 -4.68 -14.84
C ASP A 225 -0.08 -6.17 -14.63
N LYS A 226 1.21 -6.45 -14.39
CA LYS A 226 1.68 -7.82 -14.13
C LYS A 226 1.14 -8.27 -12.78
N ARG A 227 0.42 -9.39 -12.76
CA ARG A 227 -0.08 -9.95 -11.49
C ARG A 227 1.05 -10.58 -10.67
N VAL A 228 1.01 -10.37 -9.36
CA VAL A 228 1.78 -11.14 -8.37
C VAL A 228 0.87 -12.06 -7.56
N LEU A 229 1.39 -13.24 -7.22
CA LEU A 229 0.65 -14.28 -6.50
C LEU A 229 1.41 -14.74 -5.24
N GLY A 230 1.10 -14.16 -4.10
CA GLY A 230 1.71 -14.49 -2.81
C GLY A 230 0.71 -14.71 -1.68
N SER A 231 1.22 -15.18 -0.55
CA SER A 231 0.42 -15.40 0.66
C SER A 231 -0.14 -14.11 1.26
N ILE A 232 0.61 -13.01 1.17
CA ILE A 232 0.26 -11.71 1.80
C ILE A 232 -0.02 -10.58 0.80
N GLY A 233 0.22 -10.82 -0.49
CA GLY A 233 -0.02 -9.86 -1.55
C GLY A 233 -0.52 -10.57 -2.79
N ASN A 234 -1.66 -10.15 -3.31
CA ASN A 234 -2.22 -10.68 -4.55
C ASN A 234 -2.86 -9.53 -5.31
N GLY A 235 -2.44 -9.30 -6.55
CA GLY A 235 -2.99 -8.21 -7.33
C GLY A 235 -2.13 -7.85 -8.54
N PRO A 236 -2.65 -6.98 -9.42
CA PRO A 236 -1.83 -6.35 -10.44
C PRO A 236 -0.81 -5.42 -9.79
N LEU A 237 0.38 -5.37 -10.39
CA LEU A 237 1.38 -4.34 -10.16
C LEU A 237 1.22 -3.27 -11.23
N ASP A 238 1.47 -2.00 -10.90
CA ASP A 238 1.33 -0.93 -11.90
C ASP A 238 2.40 -1.06 -12.97
N TYR A 239 3.65 -1.25 -12.55
CA TYR A 239 4.74 -1.68 -13.40
C TYR A 239 5.61 -2.71 -12.69
N ALA A 240 6.19 -3.63 -13.47
CA ALA A 240 7.26 -4.51 -13.05
C ALA A 240 8.38 -4.46 -14.10
N VAL A 241 9.63 -4.38 -13.65
CA VAL A 241 10.78 -4.68 -14.50
C VAL A 241 11.16 -6.13 -14.27
N ILE A 242 11.27 -6.90 -15.35
CA ILE A 242 11.53 -8.33 -15.33
C ILE A 242 12.88 -8.61 -15.98
N TRP A 243 13.70 -9.41 -15.31
CA TRP A 243 14.95 -9.95 -15.82
C TRP A 243 15.05 -11.43 -15.43
N ASN A 244 15.28 -12.32 -16.40
CA ASN A 244 15.33 -13.78 -16.18
C ASN A 244 14.15 -14.32 -15.33
N ASN A 245 12.92 -13.93 -15.67
CA ASN A 245 11.68 -14.27 -14.95
C ASN A 245 11.60 -13.77 -13.49
N PHE A 246 12.59 -13.04 -13.00
CA PHE A 246 12.53 -12.37 -11.71
C PHE A 246 12.03 -10.93 -11.86
N LYS A 247 11.11 -10.52 -10.97
CA LYS A 247 10.61 -9.15 -10.91
C LYS A 247 11.64 -8.31 -10.13
N VAL A 248 12.59 -7.71 -10.84
CA VAL A 248 13.71 -6.95 -10.25
C VAL A 248 13.28 -5.59 -9.71
N LEU A 249 12.19 -5.01 -10.21
CA LEU A 249 11.66 -3.76 -9.69
C LEU A 249 10.15 -3.79 -9.77
N ILE A 250 9.50 -3.38 -8.70
CA ILE A 250 8.04 -3.25 -8.63
C ILE A 250 7.72 -1.78 -8.43
N THR A 251 6.71 -1.27 -9.10
CA THR A 251 6.27 0.10 -8.95
C THR A 251 4.79 0.14 -8.62
N GLU A 252 4.45 0.93 -7.60
CA GLU A 252 3.08 1.23 -7.18
C GLU A 252 2.85 2.73 -7.33
N CYS A 253 1.85 3.11 -8.11
CA CYS A 253 1.44 4.50 -8.30
C CYS A 253 0.36 4.85 -7.27
N LYS A 254 0.48 6.04 -6.67
CA LYS A 254 -0.55 6.59 -5.79
C LYS A 254 -0.88 8.03 -6.09
N LYS A 255 -2.16 8.35 -5.93
CA LYS A 255 -2.63 9.73 -6.07
C LYS A 255 -2.23 10.61 -4.87
N GLU A 256 -2.24 10.04 -3.67
CA GLU A 256 -2.10 10.77 -2.41
C GLU A 256 -0.87 10.28 -1.61
N GLN A 257 -0.76 10.68 -0.34
CA GLN A 257 0.36 10.42 0.58
C GLN A 257 1.04 9.07 0.32
N LEU A 258 2.27 9.12 -0.22
CA LEU A 258 3.03 7.92 -0.63
C LEU A 258 3.24 6.94 0.54
N SER A 259 3.29 7.45 1.77
CA SER A 259 3.40 6.63 2.99
C SER A 259 2.27 5.62 3.16
N THR A 260 1.05 5.94 2.69
CA THR A 260 -0.10 5.03 2.81
C THR A 260 0.03 3.78 1.94
N ALA A 261 0.91 3.79 0.94
CA ALA A 261 1.11 2.66 0.02
C ALA A 261 2.29 1.77 0.38
N GLU A 262 3.04 2.11 1.43
CA GLU A 262 4.21 1.34 1.85
C GLU A 262 3.84 -0.11 2.15
N GLY A 263 2.79 -0.32 2.95
CA GLY A 263 2.32 -1.68 3.26
C GLY A 263 1.94 -2.49 2.02
N GLN A 264 1.29 -1.86 1.03
CA GLN A 264 0.90 -2.53 -0.21
C GLN A 264 2.12 -2.89 -1.06
N ALA A 265 3.04 -1.94 -1.25
CA ALA A 265 4.25 -2.13 -2.05
C ALA A 265 5.16 -3.22 -1.46
N LEU A 266 5.31 -3.26 -0.13
CA LEU A 266 6.09 -4.30 0.56
C LEU A 266 5.40 -5.66 0.48
N ALA A 267 4.07 -5.72 0.62
CA ALA A 267 3.32 -6.97 0.48
C ALA A 267 3.42 -7.54 -0.94
N GLN A 268 3.34 -6.70 -1.97
CA GLN A 268 3.57 -7.08 -3.37
C GLN A 268 5.01 -7.54 -3.62
N THR A 269 6.00 -6.90 -2.98
CA THR A 269 7.41 -7.31 -3.06
C THR A 269 7.63 -8.70 -2.46
N ALA A 270 7.08 -8.94 -1.27
CA ALA A 270 7.12 -10.27 -0.65
C ALA A 270 6.41 -11.32 -1.51
N ALA A 271 5.26 -10.98 -2.10
CA ALA A 271 4.53 -11.86 -3.00
C ALA A 271 5.33 -12.22 -4.26
N ALA A 272 5.99 -11.25 -4.88
CA ALA A 272 6.84 -11.48 -6.06
C ALA A 272 8.02 -12.41 -5.75
N ARG A 273 8.64 -12.26 -4.57
CA ARG A 273 9.71 -13.16 -4.10
C ARG A 273 9.19 -14.58 -3.90
N GLU A 274 8.05 -14.73 -3.25
CA GLU A 274 7.41 -16.03 -3.03
C GLU A 274 7.07 -16.73 -4.34
N GLU A 275 6.46 -16.00 -5.28
CA GLU A 275 6.13 -16.51 -6.61
C GLU A 275 7.37 -17.00 -7.35
N TYR A 276 8.46 -16.23 -7.35
CA TYR A 276 9.72 -16.65 -7.98
C TYR A 276 10.27 -17.94 -7.39
N VAL A 277 10.36 -18.03 -6.05
CA VAL A 277 10.84 -19.24 -5.36
C VAL A 277 9.97 -20.44 -5.70
N ARG A 278 8.63 -20.25 -5.73
CA ARG A 278 7.68 -21.31 -6.05
C ARG A 278 7.84 -21.85 -7.47
N GLU A 279 8.13 -20.98 -8.43
CA GLU A 279 8.25 -21.33 -9.84
C GLU A 279 9.63 -21.89 -10.20
N ASN A 280 10.69 -21.41 -9.53
CA ASN A 280 12.07 -21.65 -9.97
C ASN A 280 12.90 -22.52 -9.01
N VAL A 281 12.45 -22.76 -7.78
CA VAL A 281 13.20 -23.55 -6.79
C VAL A 281 12.44 -24.83 -6.44
N THR A 282 13.01 -25.97 -6.88
CA THR A 282 12.45 -27.30 -6.61
C THR A 282 12.75 -27.78 -5.18
N GLY A 283 11.79 -28.46 -4.55
CA GLY A 283 12.03 -29.18 -3.28
C GLY A 283 11.94 -28.34 -2.00
N VAL A 284 11.69 -27.03 -2.11
CA VAL A 284 11.51 -26.14 -0.95
C VAL A 284 10.06 -26.19 -0.46
N LYS A 285 9.86 -26.42 0.85
CA LYS A 285 8.54 -26.29 1.49
C LYS A 285 8.15 -24.81 1.50
N ARG A 286 6.92 -24.52 1.10
CA ARG A 286 6.39 -23.19 0.75
C ARG A 286 6.22 -22.22 1.93
N ARG A 287 7.00 -22.34 3.00
CA ARG A 287 6.85 -21.45 4.17
C ARG A 287 7.52 -20.12 3.88
N ARG A 288 6.82 -19.02 4.18
CA ARG A 288 7.30 -17.65 4.01
C ARG A 288 8.65 -17.40 4.72
N SER A 289 8.84 -18.03 5.88
CA SER A 289 10.08 -17.96 6.65
C SER A 289 11.31 -18.40 5.88
N ASP A 290 11.14 -19.31 4.92
CA ASP A 290 12.25 -20.00 4.25
C ASP A 290 12.62 -19.29 2.93
N ILE A 291 11.85 -18.28 2.52
CA ILE A 291 12.06 -17.55 1.25
C ILE A 291 13.43 -16.86 1.28
N ASP A 292 13.81 -16.26 2.40
CA ASP A 292 15.06 -15.49 2.48
C ASP A 292 16.30 -16.38 2.44
N ASP A 293 16.23 -17.56 3.04
CA ASP A 293 17.30 -18.55 3.00
C ASP A 293 17.53 -19.07 1.58
N VAL A 294 16.46 -19.18 0.80
CA VAL A 294 16.46 -19.73 -0.55
C VAL A 294 16.77 -18.66 -1.60
N LEU A 295 16.30 -17.44 -1.37
CA LEU A 295 16.48 -16.28 -2.23
C LEU A 295 17.07 -15.11 -1.42
N PRO A 296 18.37 -15.17 -1.08
CA PRO A 296 19.07 -14.12 -0.32
C PRO A 296 19.44 -12.92 -1.22
N VAL A 297 18.56 -12.58 -2.16
CA VAL A 297 18.74 -11.48 -3.12
C VAL A 297 17.90 -10.30 -2.63
N PRO A 298 18.46 -9.10 -2.47
CA PRO A 298 17.68 -7.91 -2.14
C PRO A 298 16.57 -7.64 -3.15
N SER A 299 15.50 -6.96 -2.73
CA SER A 299 14.39 -6.60 -3.61
C SER A 299 14.03 -5.13 -3.51
N THR A 300 13.99 -4.45 -4.64
CA THR A 300 13.66 -3.03 -4.73
C THR A 300 12.22 -2.84 -5.19
N THR A 301 11.52 -1.93 -4.52
CA THR A 301 10.19 -1.45 -4.93
C THR A 301 10.17 0.08 -4.90
N ILE A 302 9.30 0.66 -5.72
CA ILE A 302 9.14 2.09 -5.87
C ILE A 302 7.69 2.44 -5.59
N ILE A 303 7.51 3.47 -4.78
CA ILE A 303 6.22 4.12 -4.60
C ILE A 303 6.33 5.48 -5.28
N SER A 304 5.38 5.78 -6.17
CA SER A 304 5.43 7.01 -6.96
C SER A 304 4.08 7.69 -7.12
N SER A 305 4.09 9.01 -7.25
CA SER A 305 2.94 9.81 -7.69
C SER A 305 3.01 10.19 -9.18
N GLY A 306 4.06 9.75 -9.88
CA GLY A 306 4.47 10.28 -11.19
C GLY A 306 5.39 11.51 -11.10
N THR A 307 5.26 12.31 -10.05
CA THR A 307 6.10 13.50 -9.78
C THR A 307 7.05 13.32 -8.60
N SER A 308 6.79 12.37 -7.72
CA SER A 308 7.65 12.03 -6.59
C SER A 308 7.88 10.52 -6.59
N TYR A 309 9.10 10.09 -6.23
CA TYR A 309 9.51 8.69 -6.23
C TYR A 309 10.24 8.38 -4.93
N ILE A 310 9.84 7.30 -4.27
CA ILE A 310 10.50 6.78 -3.07
C ILE A 310 10.88 5.33 -3.35
N PHE A 311 12.15 5.02 -3.17
CA PHE A 311 12.67 3.68 -3.33
C PHE A 311 12.73 3.01 -1.96
N TYR A 312 12.30 1.75 -1.93
CA TYR A 312 12.45 0.87 -0.80
C TYR A 312 13.27 -0.33 -1.25
N ARG A 313 14.28 -0.68 -0.47
CA ARG A 313 15.08 -1.87 -0.70
C ARG A 313 14.99 -2.78 0.52
N TYR A 314 14.39 -3.95 0.29
CA TYR A 314 14.35 -5.02 1.26
C TYR A 314 15.62 -5.87 1.13
N PHE A 315 16.35 -5.99 2.22
CA PHE A 315 17.47 -6.91 2.35
C PHE A 315 17.02 -8.14 3.15
N PRO A 316 17.02 -9.34 2.55
CA PRO A 316 16.69 -10.56 3.26
C PRO A 316 17.75 -10.90 4.31
N LYS A 317 17.38 -11.73 5.29
CA LYS A 317 18.31 -12.25 6.29
C LYS A 317 19.45 -12.98 5.60
N ARG A 318 20.71 -12.69 5.98
CA ARG A 318 21.90 -13.34 5.40
C ARG A 318 23.04 -13.40 6.40
N ASP A 319 23.63 -14.59 6.59
CA ASP A 319 24.92 -14.78 7.28
C ASP A 319 25.06 -14.03 8.63
N GLY A 320 24.03 -14.05 9.47
CA GLY A 320 24.01 -13.38 10.77
C GLY A 320 23.52 -11.92 10.75
N GLU A 321 23.29 -11.35 9.57
CA GLU A 321 22.59 -10.08 9.40
C GLU A 321 21.08 -10.29 9.49
N GLU A 322 20.41 -9.42 10.24
CA GLU A 322 18.96 -9.39 10.30
C GLU A 322 18.36 -8.74 9.04
N ARG A 323 17.08 -9.05 8.79
CA ARG A 323 16.31 -8.40 7.73
C ARG A 323 16.33 -6.89 7.96
N ARG A 324 16.57 -6.13 6.89
CA ARG A 324 16.49 -4.67 6.95
C ARG A 324 15.74 -4.09 5.77
N LEU A 325 15.00 -3.02 6.03
CA LEU A 325 14.32 -2.23 5.01
C LEU A 325 14.98 -0.87 4.95
N VAL A 326 15.44 -0.50 3.76
CA VAL A 326 16.14 0.76 3.50
C VAL A 326 15.25 1.63 2.63
N LYS A 327 15.07 2.88 3.02
CA LYS A 327 14.20 3.85 2.32
C LYS A 327 15.03 5.01 1.80
N SER A 328 14.85 5.35 0.52
CA SER A 328 15.54 6.50 -0.09
C SER A 328 14.91 7.82 0.32
N LYS A 329 15.66 8.90 0.13
CA LYS A 329 15.07 10.24 -0.03
C LYS A 329 14.08 10.28 -1.19
N VAL A 330 13.17 11.24 -1.15
CA VAL A 330 12.20 11.47 -2.22
C VAL A 330 12.91 12.08 -3.43
N PHE A 331 12.81 11.42 -4.57
CA PHE A 331 13.20 12.01 -5.86
C PHE A 331 12.01 12.76 -6.43
N ASN A 332 12.14 14.08 -6.56
CA ASN A 332 11.10 14.91 -7.14
C ASN A 332 11.42 15.20 -8.61
N MET A 333 10.36 15.18 -9.41
CA MET A 333 10.29 15.62 -10.79
C MET A 333 9.37 16.82 -10.82
N ASP A 334 9.95 18.01 -11.00
CA ASP A 334 9.23 19.26 -11.09
C ASP A 334 8.51 19.36 -12.43
N LEU A 335 7.39 18.64 -12.50
CA LEU A 335 6.44 18.70 -13.60
C LEU A 335 5.32 19.72 -13.29
N LEU A 336 5.57 20.74 -12.46
CA LEU A 336 4.57 21.76 -12.15
C LEU A 336 4.42 22.77 -13.32
N ASP A 337 3.47 23.70 -13.20
CA ASP A 337 3.02 24.50 -14.33
C ASP A 337 4.18 25.27 -15.01
N LYS A 338 4.32 25.03 -16.33
CA LYS A 338 5.42 25.49 -17.23
C LYS A 338 6.73 24.70 -17.16
N ALA A 339 6.70 23.44 -16.74
CA ALA A 339 7.87 22.59 -16.87
C ALA A 339 8.36 22.55 -18.33
N THR A 340 9.65 22.81 -18.53
CA THR A 340 10.31 22.75 -19.84
C THR A 340 11.26 21.55 -19.89
N PRO A 341 11.55 21.00 -21.08
CA PRO A 341 12.48 19.88 -21.21
C PRO A 341 13.84 20.16 -20.54
N GLU A 342 14.35 21.39 -20.66
CA GLU A 342 15.65 21.81 -20.10
C GLU A 342 15.65 21.79 -18.57
N ALA A 343 14.54 22.17 -17.94
CA ALA A 343 14.39 22.15 -16.48
C ALA A 343 14.21 20.73 -15.93
N ILE A 344 13.55 19.86 -16.70
CA ILE A 344 13.25 18.47 -16.32
C ILE A 344 14.46 17.56 -16.57
N LYS A 345 15.22 17.77 -17.65
CA LYS A 345 16.29 16.87 -18.09
C LYS A 345 17.30 16.51 -16.98
N PRO A 346 17.80 17.45 -16.15
CA PRO A 346 18.71 17.10 -15.05
C PRO A 346 18.05 16.21 -13.98
N GLN A 347 16.78 16.45 -13.69
CA GLN A 347 16.00 15.69 -12.71
C GLN A 347 15.70 14.29 -13.24
N LEU A 348 15.28 14.20 -14.50
CA LEU A 348 15.07 12.94 -15.21
C LEU A 348 16.35 12.10 -15.24
N LYS A 349 17.48 12.72 -15.61
CA LYS A 349 18.80 12.06 -15.64
C LYS A 349 19.16 11.46 -14.29
N ARG A 350 18.94 12.21 -13.21
CA ARG A 350 19.20 11.73 -11.84
C ARG A 350 18.27 10.56 -11.46
N LEU A 351 16.97 10.69 -11.72
CA LEU A 351 15.99 9.64 -11.44
C LEU A 351 16.29 8.36 -12.23
N VAL A 352 16.59 8.50 -13.53
CA VAL A 352 16.98 7.39 -14.41
C VAL A 352 18.27 6.74 -13.92
N GLY A 353 19.26 7.52 -13.46
CA GLY A 353 20.46 6.99 -12.84
C GLY A 353 20.18 6.17 -11.57
N ALA A 354 19.26 6.63 -10.72
CA ALA A 354 18.83 5.89 -9.53
C ALA A 354 18.06 4.60 -9.90
N LEU A 355 17.17 4.66 -10.89
CA LEU A 355 16.45 3.51 -11.43
C LEU A 355 17.41 2.46 -12.01
N ALA A 356 18.31 2.89 -12.90
CA ALA A 356 19.29 2.03 -13.54
C ALA A 356 20.24 1.40 -12.51
N GLY A 357 20.74 2.19 -11.55
CA GLY A 357 21.59 1.67 -10.48
C GLY A 357 20.88 0.66 -9.57
N ALA A 358 19.59 0.88 -9.27
CA ALA A 358 18.80 -0.09 -8.50
C ALA A 358 18.57 -1.40 -9.27
N LEU A 359 18.29 -1.31 -10.58
CA LEU A 359 18.11 -2.45 -11.46
C LEU A 359 19.40 -3.24 -11.66
N GLU A 360 20.52 -2.56 -11.91
CA GLU A 360 21.84 -3.19 -12.06
C GLU A 360 22.25 -3.88 -10.76
N PHE A 361 22.15 -3.20 -9.61
CA PHE A 361 22.44 -3.79 -8.31
C PHE A 361 21.67 -5.10 -8.11
N GLN A 362 20.36 -5.10 -8.34
CA GLN A 362 19.54 -6.29 -8.11
C GLN A 362 19.80 -7.40 -9.12
N LYS A 363 20.10 -7.06 -10.38
CA LYS A 363 20.56 -8.00 -11.39
C LYS A 363 21.84 -8.70 -10.96
N ASP A 364 22.85 -7.94 -10.53
CA ASP A 364 24.14 -8.48 -10.09
C ASP A 364 24.00 -9.40 -8.88
N GLN A 365 23.17 -9.01 -7.90
CA GLN A 365 22.87 -9.86 -6.75
C GLN A 365 22.18 -11.18 -7.17
N LEU A 366 21.27 -11.13 -8.15
CA LEU A 366 20.61 -12.33 -8.64
C LEU A 366 21.55 -13.23 -9.46
N GLU A 367 22.40 -12.66 -10.31
CA GLU A 367 23.45 -13.39 -11.04
C GLU A 367 24.39 -14.12 -10.07
N GLY A 368 24.88 -13.43 -9.04
CA GLY A 368 25.73 -14.00 -8.01
C GLY A 368 25.05 -15.13 -7.22
N ALA A 369 23.76 -14.98 -6.91
CA ALA A 369 22.97 -16.01 -6.22
C ALA A 369 22.78 -17.26 -7.10
N VAL A 370 22.42 -17.08 -8.38
CA VAL A 370 22.23 -18.20 -9.32
C VAL A 370 23.55 -18.95 -9.55
N GLN A 371 24.67 -18.25 -9.68
CA GLN A 371 25.99 -18.87 -9.81
C GLN A 371 26.36 -19.65 -8.54
N SER A 372 26.12 -19.09 -7.36
CA SER A 372 26.39 -19.74 -6.08
C SER A 372 25.56 -21.02 -5.89
N GLN A 373 24.28 -21.01 -6.28
CA GLN A 373 23.43 -22.20 -6.23
C GLN A 373 23.90 -23.29 -7.19
N LYS A 374 24.27 -22.94 -8.43
CA LYS A 374 24.85 -23.88 -9.40
C LYS A 374 26.14 -24.52 -8.85
N LEU A 375 27.00 -23.74 -8.22
CA LEU A 375 28.22 -24.25 -7.58
C LEU A 375 27.90 -25.22 -6.42
N LYS A 376 26.93 -24.91 -5.55
CA LYS A 376 26.49 -25.82 -4.48
C LYS A 376 25.98 -27.16 -5.03
N LEU A 377 25.20 -27.13 -6.11
CA LEU A 377 24.69 -28.34 -6.77
C LEU A 377 25.81 -29.18 -7.40
N LEU A 378 26.84 -28.55 -7.97
CA LEU A 378 27.99 -29.25 -8.56
C LEU A 378 28.87 -29.91 -7.49
N HIS A 379 29.10 -29.24 -6.35
CA HIS A 379 29.92 -29.78 -5.26
C HIS A 379 29.17 -30.82 -4.40
N GLY A 380 27.86 -30.64 -4.19
CA GLY A 380 27.03 -31.61 -3.49
C GLY A 380 26.95 -32.98 -4.18
N LYS A 381 27.08 -33.03 -5.51
CA LYS A 381 27.14 -34.28 -6.27
C LYS A 381 28.49 -35.02 -6.17
N LYS A 382 29.57 -34.36 -5.75
CA LYS A 382 30.90 -34.98 -5.63
C LYS A 382 31.15 -35.69 -4.30
N LEU A 383 30.26 -35.56 -3.33
CA LEU A 383 30.40 -36.15 -1.98
C LEU A 383 29.56 -37.42 -1.75
N CYS A 384 28.95 -37.98 -2.79
CA CYS A 384 28.16 -39.21 -2.73
C CYS A 384 28.72 -40.38 -3.56
N CYS A 385 30.01 -40.35 -3.92
CA CYS A 385 30.69 -41.47 -4.59
C CYS A 385 31.68 -42.13 -3.64
#